data_AF-A0A2E5NWS8-F1
#
_entry.id   AF-A0A2E5NWS8-F1
#
_cell.length_a   1.000
_cell.length_b   1.000
_cell.length_c   1.000
_cell.angle_alpha   90.00
_cell.angle_beta   90.00
_cell.angle_gamma   90.00
#
_symmetry.space_group_name_H-M   'P 1'
#
loop_
_entity.id
_entity.type
_entity.pdbx_description
1 polymer ?
#
loop_
_entity_poly.entity_id
_entity_poly.type
_entity_poly.pdbx_seq_one_letter_code
_entity_poly.pdbx_strand_id
1 'polypeptide(L)'
;MAKLKKGDPSEMGMRTEQLTGRSQQVFFSAEESANFTYPWAPEVDFDRQTDIDGESLTPTEVNKQIRALMEEGYGDITVRNPGAKHSLGVGILSRLNLRFEGSLGYFGCGLLDGPNVVITGRVGWSCAENMMSGTLVVKKNAGSTFGAAIRGGDLVCHGDVGSRTGIDQKGGTIIVGGKTGAFSGFMMQRGRMIILGDAGKNLGDSMYDGTIYVGWQIADLGVDAIEEDMTESDCEWLRRKLALYGMEASKGVENMTKIVAGKQLWNYDNLEPSEKKLVL
;
A
#
# COMPACT_ATOMS: atom_id res chain seq x y z
N MET A 1 21.43 -29.53 -0.67
CA MET A 1 21.76 -28.24 -1.32
C MET A 1 20.71 -27.98 -2.39
N ALA A 2 19.86 -26.97 -2.19
CA ALA A 2 18.90 -26.55 -3.21
C ALA A 2 19.66 -25.93 -4.38
N LYS A 3 19.47 -26.45 -5.59
CA LYS A 3 19.97 -25.82 -6.82
C LYS A 3 19.14 -24.56 -7.06
N LEU A 4 19.69 -23.39 -6.73
CA LEU A 4 19.13 -22.11 -7.17
C LEU A 4 19.21 -22.08 -8.71
N LYS A 5 18.06 -21.95 -9.38
CA LYS A 5 18.05 -21.53 -10.78
C LYS A 5 18.73 -20.16 -10.83
N LYS A 6 19.82 -20.05 -11.58
CA LYS A 6 20.46 -18.76 -11.85
C LYS A 6 19.51 -17.99 -12.77
N GLY A 7 18.74 -17.05 -12.23
CA GLY A 7 18.23 -15.95 -13.05
C GLY A 7 19.43 -15.19 -13.61
N ASP A 8 19.41 -14.82 -14.89
CA ASP A 8 20.49 -14.07 -15.49
C ASP A 8 20.47 -12.64 -14.91
N PRO A 9 21.56 -12.14 -14.29
CA PRO A 9 21.63 -10.76 -13.80
C PRO A 9 21.29 -9.71 -14.87
N SER A 10 21.43 -10.07 -16.14
CA SER A 10 21.04 -9.26 -17.29
C SER A 10 19.52 -8.97 -17.35
N GLU A 11 18.68 -9.92 -16.90
CA GLU A 11 17.21 -9.80 -16.88
C GLU A 11 16.71 -8.82 -15.82
N MET A 12 17.52 -8.59 -14.77
CA MET A 12 17.24 -7.63 -13.70
C MET A 12 17.83 -6.23 -14.00
N GLY A 13 18.35 -5.99 -15.21
CA GLY A 13 18.98 -4.73 -15.60
C GLY A 13 20.31 -4.44 -14.88
N MET A 14 20.84 -5.37 -14.09
CA MET A 14 22.09 -5.20 -13.37
C MET A 14 23.27 -5.58 -14.28
N ARG A 15 23.70 -4.63 -15.12
CA ARG A 15 24.87 -4.76 -15.99
C ARG A 15 26.11 -4.16 -15.34
N THR A 16 27.26 -4.82 -15.50
CA THR A 16 28.59 -4.32 -15.12
C THR A 16 29.28 -3.52 -16.24
N GLU A 17 28.54 -3.02 -17.23
CA GLU A 17 29.10 -2.28 -18.36
C GLU A 17 29.52 -0.85 -17.97
N GLN A 18 30.64 -0.39 -18.54
CA GLN A 18 31.17 0.96 -18.35
C GLN A 18 30.22 2.01 -18.99
N LEU A 19 29.82 3.03 -18.23
CA LEU A 19 28.82 4.05 -18.63
C LEU A 19 29.34 5.10 -19.64
N THR A 20 30.56 4.97 -20.16
CA THR A 20 31.15 5.96 -21.07
C THR A 20 30.42 6.01 -22.40
N GLY A 21 29.87 7.17 -22.77
CA GLY A 21 29.24 7.43 -24.06
C GLY A 21 27.74 7.12 -24.15
N ARG A 22 27.08 6.71 -23.04
CA ARG A 22 25.62 6.56 -22.98
C ARG A 22 24.95 7.77 -22.32
N SER A 23 23.80 8.16 -22.85
CA SER A 23 22.90 9.11 -22.18
C SER A 23 22.29 8.45 -20.94
N GLN A 24 22.30 9.15 -19.79
CA GLN A 24 21.57 8.72 -18.58
C GLN A 24 20.05 8.95 -18.66
N GLN A 25 19.55 9.38 -19.82
CA GLN A 25 18.12 9.59 -20.02
C GLN A 25 17.41 8.24 -20.08
N VAL A 26 16.58 7.99 -19.07
CA VAL A 26 15.63 6.87 -19.06
C VAL A 26 14.42 7.31 -19.89
N PHE A 27 14.22 6.67 -21.05
CA PHE A 27 13.05 6.87 -21.87
C PHE A 27 11.96 5.91 -21.40
N PHE A 28 10.86 6.44 -20.90
CA PHE A 28 9.70 5.63 -20.56
C PHE A 28 8.90 5.37 -21.83
N SER A 29 8.81 4.12 -22.26
CA SER A 29 7.85 3.68 -23.28
C SER A 29 6.72 2.91 -22.61
N ALA A 30 5.48 3.30 -22.87
CA ALA A 30 4.30 2.57 -22.39
C ALA A 30 4.20 1.15 -23.00
N GLU A 31 4.93 0.88 -24.08
CA GLU A 31 4.97 -0.40 -24.78
C GLU A 31 5.92 -1.41 -24.11
N GLU A 32 6.78 -0.98 -23.17
CA GLU A 32 7.69 -1.87 -22.44
C GLU A 32 6.97 -2.61 -21.30
N SER A 33 5.87 -3.30 -21.63
CA SER A 33 5.06 -4.02 -20.65
C SER A 33 5.82 -5.12 -19.90
N ALA A 34 6.90 -5.63 -20.49
CA ALA A 34 7.82 -6.58 -19.87
C ALA A 34 8.51 -6.03 -18.60
N ASN A 35 8.63 -4.70 -18.47
CA ASN A 35 9.22 -4.05 -17.29
C ASN A 35 8.21 -3.88 -16.13
N PHE A 36 6.94 -4.26 -16.32
CA PHE A 36 5.89 -4.15 -15.29
C PHE A 36 5.72 -5.41 -14.43
N THR A 37 6.53 -6.44 -14.68
CA THR A 37 6.50 -7.73 -13.98
C THR A 37 7.91 -8.22 -13.71
N TYR A 38 8.08 -9.07 -12.70
CA TYR A 38 9.38 -9.71 -12.48
C TYR A 38 9.65 -10.78 -13.55
N PRO A 39 10.89 -10.92 -14.05
CA PRO A 39 11.22 -11.93 -15.07
C PRO A 39 10.89 -13.38 -14.65
N TRP A 40 10.88 -13.65 -13.35
CA TRP A 40 10.57 -14.97 -12.77
C TRP A 40 9.13 -15.10 -12.28
N ALA A 41 8.30 -14.05 -12.37
CA ALA A 41 6.90 -14.12 -11.96
C ALA A 41 6.16 -15.11 -12.87
N PRO A 42 5.37 -16.06 -12.32
CA PRO A 42 4.55 -16.94 -13.13
C PRO A 42 3.63 -16.15 -14.06
N GLU A 43 3.54 -16.58 -15.32
CA GLU A 43 2.47 -16.15 -16.21
C GLU A 43 1.17 -16.83 -15.78
N VAL A 44 0.11 -16.03 -15.62
CA VAL A 44 -1.19 -16.53 -15.18
C VAL A 44 -2.29 -16.10 -16.14
N ASP A 45 -3.32 -16.93 -16.26
CA ASP A 45 -4.52 -16.66 -17.03
C ASP A 45 -5.65 -16.23 -16.07
N PHE A 46 -6.10 -14.98 -16.21
CA PHE A 46 -7.15 -14.40 -15.37
C PHE A 46 -8.53 -15.07 -15.56
N ASP A 47 -8.73 -15.78 -16.67
CA ASP A 47 -9.95 -16.54 -16.92
C ASP A 47 -9.90 -17.94 -16.26
N ARG A 48 -8.71 -18.40 -15.83
CA ARG A 48 -8.55 -19.65 -15.09
C ARG A 48 -8.75 -19.41 -13.60
N GLN A 49 -9.93 -19.82 -13.15
CA GLN A 49 -10.40 -19.72 -11.77
C GLN A 49 -10.21 -21.02 -11.00
N THR A 50 -9.91 -20.89 -9.71
CA THR A 50 -9.86 -22.02 -8.77
C THR A 50 -10.08 -21.57 -7.33
N ASP A 51 -10.31 -22.53 -6.44
CA ASP A 51 -10.49 -22.28 -5.02
C ASP A 51 -9.62 -23.16 -4.12
N ILE A 52 -9.27 -22.61 -2.95
CA ILE A 52 -8.60 -23.29 -1.85
C ILE A 52 -9.54 -23.24 -0.65
N ASP A 53 -9.87 -24.39 -0.06
CA ASP A 53 -10.51 -24.43 1.25
C ASP A 53 -9.47 -24.35 2.37
N GLY A 54 -9.44 -23.22 3.06
CA GLY A 54 -8.49 -22.92 4.13
C GLY A 54 -8.89 -23.43 5.52
N GLU A 55 -10.00 -24.16 5.66
CA GLU A 55 -10.52 -24.56 6.98
C GLU A 55 -9.50 -25.42 7.75
N SER A 56 -9.06 -26.53 7.15
CA SER A 56 -8.14 -27.50 7.76
C SER A 56 -6.66 -27.25 7.45
N LEU A 57 -6.34 -26.21 6.68
CA LEU A 57 -4.97 -25.90 6.27
C LEU A 57 -4.29 -24.93 7.23
N THR A 58 -2.99 -25.06 7.43
CA THR A 58 -2.18 -24.04 8.09
C THR A 58 -1.96 -22.83 7.17
N PRO A 59 -1.59 -21.65 7.71
CA PRO A 59 -1.31 -20.49 6.86
C PRO A 59 -0.21 -20.74 5.82
N THR A 60 0.81 -21.53 6.20
CA THR A 60 1.91 -21.92 5.31
C THR A 60 1.43 -22.80 4.17
N GLU A 61 0.53 -23.74 4.43
CA GLU A 61 -0.03 -24.61 3.39
C GLU A 61 -0.90 -23.83 2.41
N VAL A 62 -1.76 -22.93 2.90
CA VAL A 62 -2.55 -22.04 2.02
C VAL A 62 -1.63 -21.20 1.13
N ASN A 63 -0.61 -20.55 1.70
CA ASN A 63 0.33 -19.74 0.93
C ASN A 63 1.12 -20.56 -0.11
N LYS A 64 1.48 -21.80 0.21
CA LYS A 64 2.14 -22.71 -0.75
C LYS A 64 1.20 -23.10 -1.88
N GLN A 65 -0.07 -23.38 -1.58
CA GLN A 65 -1.06 -23.71 -2.61
C GLN A 65 -1.33 -22.53 -3.54
N ILE A 66 -1.45 -21.30 -3.02
CA ILE A 66 -1.58 -20.10 -3.87
C ILE A 66 -0.42 -20.03 -4.87
N ARG A 67 0.83 -20.21 -4.40
CA ARG A 67 2.02 -20.19 -5.26
C ARG A 67 2.02 -21.31 -6.30
N ALA A 68 1.67 -22.54 -5.89
CA ALA A 68 1.60 -23.67 -6.82
C ALA A 68 0.54 -23.45 -7.91
N LEU A 69 -0.64 -22.94 -7.55
CA LEU A 69 -1.69 -22.64 -8.52
C LEU A 69 -1.28 -21.52 -9.49
N MET A 70 -0.54 -20.50 -9.02
CA MET A 70 0.05 -19.51 -9.91
C MET A 70 1.05 -20.15 -10.89
N GLU A 71 1.90 -21.07 -10.43
CA GLU A 71 2.83 -21.82 -11.30
C GLU A 71 2.09 -22.71 -12.33
N GLU A 72 0.88 -23.16 -12.01
CA GLU A 72 -0.02 -23.88 -12.93
C GLU A 72 -0.81 -22.95 -13.88
N GLY A 73 -0.64 -21.64 -13.75
CA GLY A 73 -1.23 -20.61 -14.60
C GLY A 73 -2.61 -20.12 -14.14
N TYR A 74 -3.05 -20.37 -12.91
CA TYR A 74 -4.29 -19.79 -12.38
C TYR A 74 -4.10 -18.31 -12.02
N GLY A 75 -4.86 -17.43 -12.68
CA GLY A 75 -4.83 -15.99 -12.47
C GLY A 75 -5.99 -15.45 -11.62
N ASP A 76 -6.94 -16.31 -11.21
CA ASP A 76 -8.01 -15.95 -10.28
C ASP A 76 -8.18 -17.05 -9.22
N ILE A 77 -7.76 -16.75 -8.00
CA ILE A 77 -7.70 -17.72 -6.91
C ILE A 77 -8.57 -17.22 -5.75
N THR A 78 -9.49 -18.07 -5.29
CA THR A 78 -10.32 -17.77 -4.11
C THR A 78 -9.96 -18.67 -2.94
N VAL A 79 -9.55 -18.09 -1.81
CA VAL A 79 -9.34 -18.80 -0.55
C VAL A 79 -10.62 -18.69 0.30
N ARG A 80 -11.31 -19.82 0.47
CA ARG A 80 -12.47 -19.96 1.34
C ARG A 80 -12.05 -20.30 2.76
N ASN A 81 -12.91 -19.99 3.73
CA ASN A 81 -12.71 -20.31 5.14
C ASN A 81 -11.30 -19.95 5.70
N PRO A 82 -10.76 -18.73 5.46
CA PRO A 82 -9.40 -18.37 5.89
C PRO A 82 -9.24 -18.36 7.42
N GLY A 83 -10.34 -18.33 8.18
CA GLY A 83 -10.35 -18.59 9.63
C GLY A 83 -9.53 -17.59 10.46
N ALA A 84 -9.42 -16.33 10.04
CA ALA A 84 -8.62 -15.29 10.72
C ALA A 84 -7.15 -15.68 10.94
N LYS A 85 -6.64 -16.61 10.13
CA LYS A 85 -5.24 -17.03 10.13
C LYS A 85 -4.32 -15.85 9.78
N HIS A 86 -3.17 -15.80 10.43
CA HIS A 86 -2.18 -14.74 10.25
C HIS A 86 -1.37 -14.98 8.98
N SER A 87 -0.81 -13.91 8.40
CA SER A 87 0.15 -13.96 7.30
C SER A 87 -0.31 -14.70 6.05
N LEU A 88 -1.62 -14.73 5.78
CA LEU A 88 -2.18 -15.25 4.53
C LEU A 88 -1.97 -14.26 3.38
N GLY A 89 -1.59 -14.77 2.20
CA GLY A 89 -1.39 -13.97 0.98
C GLY A 89 -0.15 -13.06 1.03
N VAL A 90 0.84 -13.38 1.86
CA VAL A 90 2.06 -12.55 2.01
C VAL A 90 3.06 -12.83 0.88
N GLY A 91 3.68 -11.77 0.36
CA GLY A 91 4.78 -11.86 -0.61
C GLY A 91 4.31 -12.40 -1.96
N ILE A 92 3.16 -11.93 -2.43
CA ILE A 92 2.64 -12.23 -3.77
C ILE A 92 3.12 -11.13 -4.71
N LEU A 93 4.02 -11.52 -5.62
CA LEU A 93 4.80 -10.62 -6.47
C LEU A 93 4.45 -10.81 -7.95
N SER A 94 3.19 -11.15 -8.21
CA SER A 94 2.67 -11.39 -9.55
C SER A 94 1.28 -10.79 -9.64
N ARG A 95 0.89 -10.43 -10.87
CA ARG A 95 -0.46 -9.94 -11.13
C ARG A 95 -1.41 -11.13 -11.17
N LEU A 96 -2.40 -11.13 -10.30
CA LEU A 96 -3.52 -12.08 -10.29
C LEU A 96 -4.70 -11.43 -9.56
N ASN A 97 -5.88 -12.03 -9.68
CA ASN A 97 -7.00 -11.81 -8.79
C ASN A 97 -6.90 -12.79 -7.61
N LEU A 98 -6.87 -12.27 -6.39
CA LEU A 98 -6.85 -13.08 -5.17
C LEU A 98 -7.99 -12.68 -4.25
N ARG A 99 -8.87 -13.61 -3.92
CA ARG A 99 -10.02 -13.37 -3.06
C ARG A 99 -9.90 -14.15 -1.76
N PHE A 100 -10.21 -13.51 -0.64
CA PHE A 100 -10.41 -14.18 0.64
C PHE A 100 -11.87 -14.06 1.09
N GLU A 101 -12.54 -15.20 1.15
CA GLU A 101 -13.93 -15.32 1.62
C GLU A 101 -13.96 -15.52 3.13
N GLY A 102 -13.61 -14.47 3.85
CA GLY A 102 -13.62 -14.43 5.30
C GLY A 102 -12.67 -13.37 5.84
N SER A 103 -12.36 -13.49 7.13
CA SER A 103 -11.45 -12.56 7.80
C SER A 103 -10.02 -13.10 7.78
N LEU A 104 -9.05 -12.19 7.70
CA LEU A 104 -7.63 -12.47 7.89
C LEU A 104 -7.17 -11.97 9.25
N GLY A 105 -6.14 -12.61 9.80
CA GLY A 105 -5.51 -12.19 11.03
C GLY A 105 -4.43 -11.12 10.82
N TYR A 106 -3.39 -11.14 11.65
CA TYR A 106 -2.29 -10.18 11.58
C TYR A 106 -1.42 -10.43 10.35
N PHE A 107 -0.81 -9.35 9.83
CA PHE A 107 0.12 -9.37 8.71
C PHE A 107 -0.44 -10.01 7.42
N GLY A 108 -1.77 -10.05 7.28
CA GLY A 108 -2.41 -10.55 6.08
C GLY A 108 -2.02 -9.70 4.87
N CYS A 109 -1.66 -10.34 3.76
CA CYS A 109 -1.38 -9.69 2.50
C CYS A 109 -0.27 -8.62 2.56
N GLY A 110 0.74 -8.80 3.42
CA GLY A 110 1.94 -7.96 3.38
C GLY A 110 2.83 -8.25 2.15
N LEU A 111 3.70 -7.31 1.79
CA LEU A 111 4.70 -7.44 0.72
C LEU A 111 4.09 -7.77 -0.66
N LEU A 112 2.90 -7.24 -0.95
CA LEU A 112 2.29 -7.40 -2.27
C LEU A 112 2.97 -6.53 -3.31
N ASP A 113 3.10 -7.07 -4.51
CA ASP A 113 3.52 -6.31 -5.67
C ASP A 113 2.80 -6.77 -6.93
N GLY A 114 1.75 -6.03 -7.29
CA GLY A 114 0.98 -6.23 -8.50
C GLY A 114 -0.42 -6.87 -8.39
N PRO A 115 -0.77 -7.69 -7.37
CA PRO A 115 -2.06 -8.38 -7.40
C PRO A 115 -3.25 -7.46 -7.13
N ASN A 116 -4.44 -7.92 -7.53
CA ASN A 116 -5.73 -7.36 -7.12
C ASN A 116 -6.35 -8.26 -6.06
N VAL A 117 -6.45 -7.76 -4.83
CA VAL A 117 -6.88 -8.55 -3.67
C VAL A 117 -8.23 -8.05 -3.15
N VAL A 118 -9.17 -8.97 -2.89
CA VAL A 118 -10.44 -8.65 -2.23
C VAL A 118 -10.63 -9.52 -0.99
N ILE A 119 -10.86 -8.89 0.15
CA ILE A 119 -11.13 -9.56 1.44
C ILE A 119 -12.55 -9.19 1.87
N THR A 120 -13.43 -10.19 1.96
CA THR A 120 -14.84 -9.99 2.32
C THR A 120 -15.07 -9.78 3.82
N GLY A 121 -14.14 -10.23 4.66
CA GLY A 121 -14.17 -10.10 6.12
C GLY A 121 -13.38 -8.91 6.66
N ARG A 122 -13.01 -9.02 7.94
CA ARG A 122 -12.14 -8.07 8.64
C ARG A 122 -10.67 -8.47 8.47
N VAL A 123 -9.75 -7.53 8.67
CA VAL A 123 -8.31 -7.83 8.73
C VAL A 123 -7.70 -7.37 10.04
N GLY A 124 -6.67 -8.08 10.49
CA GLY A 124 -5.97 -7.77 11.72
C GLY A 124 -4.90 -6.68 11.58
N TRP A 125 -4.05 -6.61 12.59
CA TRP A 125 -2.88 -5.72 12.67
C TRP A 125 -1.95 -5.86 11.45
N SER A 126 -1.47 -4.74 10.89
CA SER A 126 -0.47 -4.68 9.82
C SER A 126 -0.86 -5.38 8.49
N CYS A 127 -2.14 -5.41 8.16
CA CYS A 127 -2.55 -5.86 6.83
C CYS A 127 -1.97 -4.94 5.74
N ALA A 128 -1.50 -5.53 4.64
CA ALA A 128 -0.85 -4.82 3.52
C ALA A 128 0.41 -4.03 3.87
N GLU A 129 1.10 -4.42 4.94
CA GLU A 129 2.41 -3.86 5.27
C GLU A 129 3.37 -4.02 4.09
N ASN A 130 4.05 -2.91 3.74
CA ASN A 130 5.09 -2.87 2.73
C ASN A 130 4.58 -3.33 1.35
N MET A 131 3.32 -3.03 1.03
CA MET A 131 2.77 -3.18 -0.32
C MET A 131 3.45 -2.21 -1.30
N MET A 132 3.88 -2.73 -2.44
CA MET A 132 4.65 -2.03 -3.47
C MET A 132 3.78 -1.54 -4.62
N SER A 133 2.82 -2.36 -5.06
CA SER A 133 1.85 -2.04 -6.10
C SER A 133 0.66 -3.00 -6.07
N GLY A 134 -0.34 -2.77 -6.92
CA GLY A 134 -1.58 -3.54 -6.97
C GLY A 134 -2.75 -2.86 -6.27
N THR A 135 -3.81 -3.62 -6.02
CA THR A 135 -4.98 -3.16 -5.26
C THR A 135 -5.31 -4.14 -4.14
N LEU A 136 -5.73 -3.64 -2.98
CA LEU A 136 -6.28 -4.48 -1.92
C LEU A 136 -7.52 -3.82 -1.33
N VAL A 137 -8.66 -4.51 -1.37
CA VAL A 137 -9.94 -4.03 -0.87
C VAL A 137 -10.45 -4.90 0.28
N VAL A 138 -10.57 -4.31 1.46
CA VAL A 138 -11.20 -4.91 2.65
C VAL A 138 -12.64 -4.41 2.74
N LYS A 139 -13.61 -5.33 2.72
CA LYS A 139 -15.04 -4.99 2.76
C LYS A 139 -15.57 -4.64 4.15
N LYS A 140 -14.84 -4.97 5.21
CA LYS A 140 -15.18 -4.62 6.59
C LYS A 140 -14.07 -3.76 7.21
N ASN A 141 -13.87 -3.86 8.52
CA ASN A 141 -12.90 -3.08 9.28
C ASN A 141 -11.49 -3.69 9.21
N ALA A 142 -10.48 -2.84 9.38
CA ALA A 142 -9.09 -3.23 9.52
C ALA A 142 -8.51 -2.86 10.90
N GLY A 143 -7.47 -3.59 11.31
CA GLY A 143 -6.74 -3.32 12.53
C GLY A 143 -5.83 -2.09 12.45
N SER A 144 -5.03 -1.89 13.50
CA SER A 144 -3.96 -0.88 13.54
C SER A 144 -2.88 -1.18 12.49
N THR A 145 -2.04 -0.19 12.19
CA THR A 145 -0.92 -0.26 11.23
C THR A 145 -1.30 -0.75 9.84
N PHE A 146 -2.56 -0.57 9.46
CA PHE A 146 -3.07 -0.87 8.12
C PHE A 146 -2.25 -0.10 7.07
N GLY A 147 -1.63 -0.81 6.13
CA GLY A 147 -0.77 -0.22 5.11
C GLY A 147 0.54 0.38 5.62
N ALA A 148 1.09 -0.11 6.75
CA ALA A 148 2.39 0.34 7.23
C ALA A 148 3.47 0.23 6.14
N ALA A 149 4.28 1.28 5.96
CA ALA A 149 5.35 1.35 4.98
C ALA A 149 4.93 1.06 3.51
N ILE A 150 3.65 1.25 3.16
CA ILE A 150 3.17 1.13 1.77
C ILE A 150 3.92 2.10 0.86
N ARG A 151 4.30 1.63 -0.33
CA ARG A 151 5.08 2.39 -1.32
C ARG A 151 4.28 2.70 -2.59
N GLY A 152 3.26 1.90 -2.90
CA GLY A 152 2.45 2.08 -4.09
C GLY A 152 1.18 1.22 -4.06
N GLY A 153 0.36 1.37 -5.09
CA GLY A 153 -0.96 0.74 -5.17
C GLY A 153 -2.04 1.50 -4.41
N ASP A 154 -3.24 0.93 -4.44
CA ASP A 154 -4.40 1.44 -3.70
C ASP A 154 -4.82 0.40 -2.64
N LEU A 155 -4.80 0.83 -1.38
CA LEU A 155 -5.21 0.03 -0.22
C LEU A 155 -6.51 0.61 0.35
N VAL A 156 -7.59 -0.16 0.29
CA VAL A 156 -8.94 0.32 0.55
C VAL A 156 -9.59 -0.48 1.67
N CYS A 157 -10.16 0.22 2.64
CA CYS A 157 -10.98 -0.35 3.70
C CYS A 157 -12.35 0.34 3.67
N HIS A 158 -13.42 -0.41 3.43
CA HIS A 158 -14.77 0.17 3.43
C HIS A 158 -15.27 0.53 4.85
N GLY A 159 -14.72 -0.09 5.89
CA GLY A 159 -15.06 0.19 7.28
C GLY A 159 -14.06 1.09 8.00
N ASP A 160 -14.03 0.95 9.31
CA ASP A 160 -13.09 1.64 10.20
C ASP A 160 -11.71 0.97 10.20
N VAL A 161 -10.67 1.77 10.44
CA VAL A 161 -9.28 1.31 10.61
C VAL A 161 -8.74 1.71 11.99
N GLY A 162 -7.73 0.98 12.47
CA GLY A 162 -7.11 1.23 13.77
C GLY A 162 -6.14 2.41 13.79
N SER A 163 -5.32 2.46 14.85
CA SER A 163 -4.28 3.48 15.02
C SER A 163 -3.08 3.21 14.12
N ARG A 164 -2.28 4.25 13.85
CA ARG A 164 -1.05 4.15 13.03
C ARG A 164 -1.28 3.65 11.61
N THR A 165 -2.49 3.84 11.07
CA THR A 165 -2.77 3.58 9.64
C THR A 165 -1.84 4.42 8.78
N GLY A 166 -1.19 3.81 7.78
CA GLY A 166 -0.23 4.50 6.93
C GLY A 166 1.04 4.98 7.65
N ILE A 167 1.41 4.40 8.79
CA ILE A 167 2.69 4.70 9.43
C ILE A 167 3.85 4.44 8.46
N ASP A 168 4.78 5.39 8.37
CA ASP A 168 5.94 5.33 7.47
C ASP A 168 5.56 5.16 5.98
N GLN A 169 4.38 5.66 5.58
CA GLN A 169 3.90 5.58 4.19
C GLN A 169 4.87 6.30 3.24
N LYS A 170 5.32 5.60 2.20
CA LYS A 170 6.34 6.04 1.22
C LYS A 170 5.76 6.28 -0.18
N GLY A 171 4.46 6.11 -0.34
CA GLY A 171 3.73 6.30 -1.59
C GLY A 171 2.36 5.62 -1.54
N GLY A 172 1.78 5.35 -2.71
CA GLY A 172 0.46 4.73 -2.83
C GLY A 172 -0.69 5.57 -2.27
N THR A 173 -1.88 4.97 -2.26
CA THR A 173 -3.11 5.57 -1.72
C THR A 173 -3.70 4.66 -0.66
N ILE A 174 -4.00 5.19 0.52
CA ILE A 174 -4.84 4.50 1.52
C ILE A 174 -6.21 5.17 1.54
N ILE A 175 -7.28 4.39 1.43
CA ILE A 175 -8.67 4.87 1.42
C ILE A 175 -9.44 4.19 2.55
N VAL A 176 -10.07 4.98 3.41
CA VAL A 176 -10.81 4.53 4.58
C VAL A 176 -12.24 5.05 4.49
N GLY A 177 -13.21 4.14 4.46
CA GLY A 177 -14.63 4.48 4.37
C GLY A 177 -15.23 4.96 5.68
N GLY A 178 -14.68 4.50 6.80
CA GLY A 178 -15.04 4.95 8.15
C GLY A 178 -14.01 5.88 8.77
N LYS A 179 -13.81 5.75 10.08
CA LYS A 179 -12.84 6.53 10.85
C LYS A 179 -11.46 5.87 10.92
N THR A 180 -10.44 6.67 11.23
CA THR A 180 -9.08 6.21 11.53
C THR A 180 -8.66 6.51 12.97
N GLY A 181 -7.82 5.65 13.55
CA GLY A 181 -7.32 5.80 14.91
C GLY A 181 -6.22 6.86 15.05
N ALA A 182 -5.67 6.96 16.27
CA ALA A 182 -4.60 7.89 16.60
C ALA A 182 -3.30 7.60 15.82
N PHE A 183 -2.46 8.63 15.62
CA PHE A 183 -1.17 8.55 14.94
C PHE A 183 -1.24 8.03 13.49
N SER A 184 -2.39 8.20 12.83
CA SER A 184 -2.52 7.87 11.42
C SER A 184 -1.67 8.82 10.58
N GLY A 185 -0.94 8.31 9.58
CA GLY A 185 0.04 9.09 8.83
C GLY A 185 1.31 9.43 9.61
N PHE A 186 1.59 8.79 10.76
CA PHE A 186 2.82 9.03 11.51
C PHE A 186 4.05 8.72 10.66
N MET A 187 5.00 9.65 10.58
CA MET A 187 6.21 9.55 9.74
C MET A 187 5.90 9.33 8.24
N MET A 188 4.76 9.82 7.75
CA MET A 188 4.41 9.76 6.33
C MET A 188 5.47 10.49 5.49
N GLN A 189 6.09 9.78 4.57
CA GLN A 189 7.18 10.29 3.73
C GLN A 189 6.71 10.75 2.37
N ARG A 190 5.66 10.12 1.80
CA ARG A 190 4.97 10.46 0.53
C ARG A 190 3.61 9.77 0.48
N GLY A 191 2.83 10.04 -0.57
CA GLY A 191 1.60 9.31 -0.88
C GLY A 191 0.35 10.08 -0.51
N ARG A 192 -0.79 9.40 -0.52
CA ARG A 192 -2.09 9.99 -0.16
C ARG A 192 -2.87 9.10 0.79
N MET A 193 -3.60 9.72 1.73
CA MET A 193 -4.61 9.08 2.55
C MET A 193 -5.95 9.79 2.36
N ILE A 194 -7.04 9.03 2.19
CA ILE A 194 -8.41 9.55 2.12
C ILE A 194 -9.21 8.89 3.24
N ILE A 195 -9.67 9.68 4.19
CA ILE A 195 -10.45 9.21 5.35
C ILE A 195 -11.83 9.84 5.25
N LEU A 196 -12.85 9.02 4.99
CA LEU A 196 -14.22 9.50 4.79
C LEU A 196 -15.00 9.70 6.10
N GLY A 197 -14.42 9.32 7.24
CA GLY A 197 -14.92 9.53 8.60
C GLY A 197 -14.03 10.46 9.44
N ASP A 198 -14.06 10.28 10.75
CA ASP A 198 -13.24 11.04 11.71
C ASP A 198 -11.78 10.55 11.74
N ALA A 199 -10.88 11.44 12.15
CA ALA A 199 -9.48 11.14 12.43
C ALA A 199 -9.15 11.30 13.92
N GLY A 200 -8.47 10.30 14.47
CA GLY A 200 -7.99 10.31 15.85
C GLY A 200 -6.84 11.31 16.10
N LYS A 201 -6.34 11.29 17.34
CA LYS A 201 -5.27 12.18 17.83
C LYS A 201 -3.96 12.06 17.05
N ASN A 202 -3.17 13.12 17.02
CA ASN A 202 -1.85 13.20 16.40
C ASN A 202 -1.87 12.76 14.92
N LEU A 203 -2.86 13.23 14.16
CA LEU A 203 -2.93 12.94 12.72
C LEU A 203 -1.74 13.58 12.00
N GLY A 204 -1.05 12.80 11.15
CA GLY A 204 0.08 13.30 10.36
C GLY A 204 1.33 13.62 11.18
N ASP A 205 1.43 13.10 12.41
CA ASP A 205 2.57 13.41 13.28
C ASP A 205 3.92 13.07 12.64
N SER A 206 4.85 14.02 12.65
CA SER A 206 6.16 13.93 12.01
C SER A 206 6.11 13.59 10.51
N MET A 207 5.08 14.03 9.78
CA MET A 207 5.01 13.84 8.34
C MET A 207 6.06 14.70 7.60
N TYR A 208 6.75 14.09 6.64
CA TYR A 208 7.76 14.75 5.81
C TYR A 208 7.17 15.31 4.51
N ASP A 209 6.25 14.57 3.89
CA ASP A 209 5.55 14.92 2.65
C ASP A 209 4.30 14.03 2.49
N GLY A 210 3.47 14.31 1.48
CA GLY A 210 2.21 13.62 1.21
C GLY A 210 0.98 14.45 1.58
N THR A 211 -0.20 13.86 1.39
CA THR A 211 -1.48 14.54 1.62
C THR A 211 -2.48 13.61 2.30
N ILE A 212 -3.13 14.10 3.35
CA ILE A 212 -4.21 13.40 4.04
C ILE A 212 -5.50 14.21 3.88
N TYR A 213 -6.57 13.59 3.40
CA TYR A 213 -7.90 14.19 3.31
C TYR A 213 -8.81 13.58 4.35
N VAL A 214 -9.52 14.41 5.11
CA VAL A 214 -10.46 13.97 6.16
C VAL A 214 -11.85 14.54 5.90
N GLY A 215 -12.86 13.66 5.85
CA GLY A 215 -14.25 14.04 5.55
C GLY A 215 -15.05 14.53 6.75
N TRP A 216 -14.57 14.29 7.97
CA TRP A 216 -15.21 14.71 9.21
C TRP A 216 -14.21 15.32 10.19
N GLN A 217 -14.37 15.08 11.50
CA GLN A 217 -13.63 15.79 12.51
C GLN A 217 -12.23 15.21 12.67
N ILE A 218 -11.26 16.10 12.86
CA ILE A 218 -9.90 15.75 13.27
C ILE A 218 -9.79 16.08 14.76
N ALA A 219 -9.40 15.10 15.57
CA ALA A 219 -9.25 15.32 17.01
C ALA A 219 -8.14 16.35 17.31
N ASP A 220 -6.96 16.13 16.75
CA ASP A 220 -5.82 17.05 16.78
C ASP A 220 -4.78 16.62 15.72
N LEU A 221 -3.97 17.59 15.29
CA LEU A 221 -2.85 17.36 14.37
C LEU A 221 -1.57 17.06 15.16
N GLY A 222 -0.74 16.21 14.59
CA GLY A 222 0.60 15.94 15.09
C GLY A 222 1.60 17.05 14.75
N VAL A 223 2.83 16.88 15.20
CA VAL A 223 3.92 17.81 14.88
C VAL A 223 4.13 17.82 13.37
N ASP A 224 4.29 19.01 12.81
CA ASP A 224 4.55 19.24 11.38
C ASP A 224 3.40 18.89 10.42
N ALA A 225 2.20 18.60 10.94
CA ALA A 225 0.99 18.51 10.13
C ALA A 225 0.23 19.84 10.18
N ILE A 226 -0.14 20.38 9.01
CA ILE A 226 -0.90 21.63 8.89
C ILE A 226 -2.08 21.46 7.93
N GLU A 227 -3.13 22.26 8.13
CA GLU A 227 -4.23 22.37 7.18
C GLU A 227 -3.82 23.20 5.96
N GLU A 228 -4.30 22.82 4.79
CA GLU A 228 -4.18 23.58 3.54
C GLU A 228 -5.55 23.62 2.83
N ASP A 229 -5.78 24.66 2.04
CA ASP A 229 -7.00 24.79 1.25
C ASP A 229 -7.14 23.67 0.21
N MET A 230 -8.38 23.21 0.04
CA MET A 230 -8.76 22.29 -1.03
C MET A 230 -8.70 23.00 -2.38
N THR A 231 -8.02 22.39 -3.35
CA THR A 231 -8.01 22.87 -4.74
C THR A 231 -9.05 22.14 -5.60
N GLU A 232 -9.39 22.69 -6.77
CA GLU A 232 -10.24 22.02 -7.75
C GLU A 232 -9.63 20.69 -8.23
N SER A 233 -8.30 20.68 -8.46
CA SER A 233 -7.54 19.48 -8.78
C SER A 233 -7.65 18.39 -7.71
N ASP A 234 -7.62 18.77 -6.43
CA ASP A 234 -7.80 17.85 -5.31
C ASP A 234 -9.21 17.23 -5.37
N CYS A 235 -10.23 18.07 -5.57
CA CYS A 235 -11.63 17.63 -5.66
C CYS A 235 -11.86 16.67 -6.84
N GLU A 236 -11.38 17.00 -8.05
CA GLU A 236 -11.50 16.13 -9.22
C GLU A 236 -10.78 14.79 -9.03
N TRP A 237 -9.58 14.83 -8.46
CA TRP A 237 -8.82 13.62 -8.16
C TRP A 237 -9.54 12.74 -7.15
N LEU A 238 -10.05 13.31 -6.05
CA LEU A 238 -10.81 12.59 -5.03
C LEU A 238 -12.07 11.93 -5.60
N ARG A 239 -12.88 12.65 -6.39
CA ARG A 239 -14.09 12.09 -7.01
C ARG A 239 -13.77 10.89 -7.88
N ARG A 240 -12.78 11.02 -8.77
CA ARG A 240 -12.35 9.91 -9.65
C ARG A 240 -11.82 8.73 -8.83
N LYS A 241 -10.97 9.00 -7.83
CA LYS A 241 -10.32 7.95 -7.03
C LYS A 241 -11.33 7.18 -6.17
N LEU A 242 -12.28 7.87 -5.54
CA LEU A 242 -13.34 7.24 -4.73
C LEU A 242 -14.34 6.45 -5.60
N ALA A 243 -14.69 6.95 -6.78
CA ALA A 243 -15.59 6.26 -7.71
C ALA A 243 -15.08 4.88 -8.14
N LEU A 244 -13.76 4.68 -8.28
CA LEU A 244 -13.15 3.38 -8.58
C LEU A 244 -13.51 2.29 -7.56
N TYR A 245 -13.81 2.68 -6.32
CA TYR A 245 -14.12 1.76 -5.22
C TYR A 245 -15.59 1.84 -4.78
N GLY A 246 -16.44 2.55 -5.54
CA GLY A 246 -17.84 2.76 -5.19
C GLY A 246 -18.01 3.51 -3.86
N MET A 247 -17.12 4.46 -3.59
CA MET A 247 -17.12 5.27 -2.37
C MET A 247 -17.39 6.74 -2.73
N GLU A 248 -17.90 7.50 -1.77
CA GLU A 248 -18.15 8.93 -1.91
C GLU A 248 -17.99 9.64 -0.56
N ALA A 249 -17.52 10.88 -0.59
CA ALA A 249 -17.51 11.72 0.61
C ALA A 249 -18.95 12.21 0.88
N SER A 250 -19.55 11.77 1.97
CA SER A 250 -20.94 12.07 2.32
C SER A 250 -21.28 13.58 2.42
N LYS A 251 -20.29 14.44 2.69
CA LYS A 251 -20.44 15.90 2.72
C LYS A 251 -19.95 16.60 1.46
N GLY A 252 -19.59 15.86 0.41
CA GLY A 252 -18.88 16.39 -0.76
C GLY A 252 -17.36 16.49 -0.51
N VAL A 253 -16.58 16.30 -1.57
CA VAL A 253 -15.11 16.31 -1.48
C VAL A 253 -14.55 17.70 -1.22
N GLU A 254 -15.28 18.73 -1.67
CA GLU A 254 -14.96 20.14 -1.47
C GLU A 254 -15.01 20.58 0.00
N ASN A 255 -15.72 19.82 0.84
CA ASN A 255 -15.84 20.08 2.28
C ASN A 255 -14.89 19.22 3.13
N MET A 256 -13.98 18.48 2.51
CA MET A 256 -12.95 17.72 3.22
C MET A 256 -11.83 18.66 3.68
N THR A 257 -11.24 18.35 4.83
CA THR A 257 -10.03 19.02 5.30
C THR A 257 -8.82 18.35 4.68
N LYS A 258 -7.94 19.14 4.05
CA LYS A 258 -6.66 18.68 3.49
C LYS A 258 -5.54 19.00 4.47
N ILE A 259 -4.74 17.99 4.77
CA ILE A 259 -3.57 18.07 5.65
C ILE A 259 -2.32 17.76 4.85
N VAL A 260 -1.28 18.57 5.05
CA VAL A 260 0.03 18.45 4.41
C VAL A 260 1.15 18.65 5.42
N ALA A 261 2.40 18.38 5.01
CA ALA A 261 3.57 18.65 5.83
C ALA A 261 3.83 20.16 5.93
N GLY A 262 4.00 20.66 7.15
CA GLY A 262 4.42 22.03 7.48
C GLY A 262 5.89 22.30 7.21
N LYS A 263 6.69 21.24 6.98
CA LYS A 263 8.11 21.26 6.63
C LYS A 263 8.99 21.93 7.69
N GLN A 264 8.55 21.96 8.95
CA GLN A 264 9.33 22.44 10.09
C GLN A 264 10.43 21.47 10.50
N LEU A 265 10.23 20.16 10.28
CA LEU A 265 11.22 19.14 10.61
C LEU A 265 12.26 18.92 9.51
N TRP A 266 12.20 19.70 8.42
CA TRP A 266 13.17 19.70 7.34
C TRP A 266 14.47 20.39 7.78
N ASN A 267 15.19 19.77 8.71
CA ASN A 267 16.50 20.22 9.14
C ASN A 267 17.55 19.72 8.14
N TYR A 268 17.62 20.38 6.99
CA TYR A 268 18.81 20.30 6.16
C TYR A 268 19.87 21.17 6.83
N ASP A 269 20.88 20.53 7.42
CA ASP A 269 22.04 21.25 7.88
C ASP A 269 22.73 21.81 6.62
N ASN A 270 22.66 23.13 6.44
CA ASN A 270 23.30 23.79 5.31
C ASN A 270 24.83 23.78 5.41
N LEU A 271 25.37 23.28 6.53
CA LEU A 271 26.79 23.18 6.79
C LEU A 271 27.26 21.75 6.60
N GLU A 272 28.21 21.57 5.68
CA GLU A 272 28.99 20.34 5.59
C GLU A 272 29.63 20.03 6.96
N PRO A 273 29.90 18.76 7.31
CA PRO A 273 30.56 18.41 8.56
C PRO A 273 31.86 19.21 8.84
N SER A 274 32.55 19.64 7.79
CA SER A 274 33.75 20.51 7.85
C SER A 274 33.46 21.98 8.19
N GLU A 275 32.23 22.44 7.97
CA GLU A 275 31.78 23.82 8.20
C GLU A 275 31.13 23.99 9.59
N LYS A 276 30.89 22.88 10.28
CA LYS A 276 30.45 22.88 11.68
C LYS A 276 31.60 23.34 12.57
N LYS A 277 31.56 24.59 13.01
CA LYS A 277 32.41 25.05 14.12
C LYS A 277 32.06 24.22 15.36
N LEU A 278 33.04 23.48 15.88
CA LEU A 278 32.95 22.86 17.19
C LEU A 278 32.74 23.98 18.22
N VAL A 279 31.50 24.14 18.68
CA VAL A 279 31.22 24.93 19.87
C VAL A 279 31.57 24.02 21.05
N LEU A 280 32.75 24.26 21.63
CA LEU A 280 33.19 23.65 22.89
C LEU A 280 32.46 24.29 24.07
#